data_AF-A0A2T0HIZ2-F1
#
_entry.id   AF-A0A2T0HIZ2-F1
#
_cell.length_a   1.000
_cell.length_b   1.000
_cell.length_c   1.000
_cell.angle_alpha   90.00
_cell.angle_beta   90.00
_cell.angle_gamma   90.00
#
_symmetry.space_group_name_H-M   'P 1'
#
loop_
_entity.id
_entity.type
_entity.pdbx_description
1 polymer ?
#
loop_
_entity_poly.entity_id
_entity_poly.type
_entity_poly.pdbx_seq_one_letter_code
_entity_poly.pdbx_strand_id
1 'polypeptide(L)' 'MRSVFMSIPQAIFEMPATWTGMVQIRGCTNEENGVEESVDCEAEFFGVYAQTAEGLHMWVEDCDTRDQANDLAKYLKSTI' A
#
# COMPACT_ATOMS: atom_id res chain seq x y z
N MET A 1 13.65 -23.09 11.54
CA MET A 1 13.25 -21.67 11.36
C MET A 1 11.87 -21.67 10.73
N ARG A 2 10.83 -21.23 11.45
CA ARG A 2 9.50 -21.08 10.87
C ARG A 2 9.48 -19.76 10.11
N SER A 3 9.37 -19.83 8.80
CA SER A 3 8.99 -18.70 7.96
C SER A 3 7.62 -18.24 8.45
N VAL A 4 7.55 -17.06 9.08
CA VAL A 4 6.27 -16.44 9.39
C VAL A 4 5.74 -15.90 8.07
N PHE A 5 5.01 -16.75 7.33
CA PHE A 5 4.11 -16.24 6.32
C PHE A 5 3.12 -15.35 7.05
N MET A 6 3.22 -14.05 6.81
CA MET A 6 2.18 -13.10 7.18
C MET A 6 0.92 -13.61 6.48
N SER A 7 0.07 -14.29 7.25
CA SER A 7 -1.24 -14.74 6.78
C SER A 7 -2.08 -13.49 6.70
N ILE A 8 -1.92 -12.73 5.62
CA ILE A 8 -2.89 -11.71 5.23
C ILE A 8 -4.19 -12.51 5.08
N PRO A 9 -5.17 -12.42 6.00
CA PRO A 9 -6.48 -13.03 5.76
C PRO A 9 -6.90 -12.48 4.40
N GLN A 10 -7.41 -13.30 3.46
CA GLN A 10 -7.73 -12.88 2.10
C GLN A 10 -8.48 -11.54 2.11
N ALA A 11 -7.73 -10.45 2.02
CA ALA A 11 -8.26 -9.13 2.14
C ALA A 11 -8.76 -8.81 0.74
N ILE A 12 -10.04 -8.49 0.65
CA ILE A 12 -10.61 -8.01 -0.59
C ILE A 12 -10.18 -6.55 -0.68
N PHE A 13 -9.05 -6.32 -1.33
CA PHE A 13 -8.57 -4.98 -1.63
C PHE A 13 -9.48 -4.35 -2.69
N GLU A 14 -9.95 -3.14 -2.44
CA GLU A 14 -10.64 -2.36 -3.47
C GLU A 14 -9.60 -1.84 -4.46
N MET A 15 -9.61 -2.42 -5.66
CA MET A 15 -8.66 -2.08 -6.71
C MET A 15 -9.35 -1.29 -7.82
N PRO A 16 -8.65 -0.34 -8.46
CA PRO A 16 -9.17 0.30 -9.66
C PRO A 16 -9.47 -0.74 -10.74
N ALA A 17 -10.65 -0.63 -11.38
CA ALA A 17 -11.03 -1.53 -12.47
C ALA A 17 -10.04 -1.50 -13.64
N THR A 18 -9.34 -0.38 -13.82
CA THR A 18 -8.32 -0.16 -14.86
C THR A 18 -6.89 -0.20 -14.30
N TRP A 19 -6.68 -0.88 -13.17
CA TRP A 19 -5.36 -0.99 -12.57
C TRP A 19 -4.35 -1.66 -13.52
N THR A 20 -3.16 -1.08 -13.61
CA THR A 20 -2.11 -1.48 -14.57
C THR A 20 -1.05 -2.42 -13.98
N GLY A 21 -1.18 -2.79 -12.71
CA GLY A 21 -0.12 -3.45 -11.95
C GLY A 21 0.90 -2.47 -11.33
N MET A 22 0.84 -1.18 -11.66
CA MET A 22 1.69 -0.18 -11.02
C MET A 22 1.19 0.18 -9.62
N VAL A 23 2.12 0.21 -8.67
CA VAL A 23 1.87 0.49 -7.25
C VAL A 23 2.87 1.52 -6.77
N GLN A 24 2.41 2.47 -5.96
CA GLN A 24 3.23 3.43 -5.24
C GLN A 24 3.06 3.21 -3.74
N ILE A 25 4.14 3.39 -2.98
CA ILE A 25 4.13 3.38 -1.51
C ILE A 25 4.56 4.77 -1.05
N ARG A 26 3.82 5.37 -0.11
CA ARG A 26 4.12 6.68 0.46
C ARG A 26 4.14 6.61 1.97
N GLY A 27 5.09 7.30 2.60
CA GLY A 27 5.07 7.53 4.05
C GLY A 27 4.01 8.57 4.39
N CYS A 28 3.31 8.37 5.48
CA CYS A 28 2.20 9.21 5.89
C CYS A 28 2.22 9.46 7.40
N THR A 29 1.76 10.65 7.82
CA THR A 29 1.46 10.98 9.22
C THR A 29 -0.02 11.35 9.36
N ASN A 30 -0.61 11.06 10.52
CA ASN A 30 -1.93 11.56 10.88
C ASN A 30 -1.82 12.95 11.51
N GLU A 31 -2.29 13.95 10.80
CA GLU A 31 -2.40 15.32 11.28
C GLU A 31 -3.84 15.63 11.74
N GLU A 32 -4.03 16.75 12.45
CA GLU A 32 -5.35 17.17 12.95
C GLU A 32 -6.40 17.30 11.82
N ASN A 33 -5.96 17.67 10.61
CA ASN A 33 -6.83 17.91 9.47
C ASN A 33 -6.86 16.75 8.44
N GLY A 34 -6.22 15.61 8.75
CA GLY A 34 -6.20 14.45 7.87
C GLY A 34 -4.82 13.84 7.71
N VAL A 35 -4.60 13.13 6.61
CA VAL A 35 -3.34 12.46 6.33
C VAL A 35 -2.45 13.34 5.45
N GLU A 36 -1.20 13.51 5.85
CA GLU A 36 -0.16 14.17 5.03
C GLU A 36 0.94 13.20 4.62
N GLU A 37 1.59 13.47 3.47
CA GLU A 37 2.73 12.69 3.00
C GLU A 37 3.99 13.12 3.78
N SER A 38 4.76 12.13 4.22
CA SER A 38 5.95 12.32 5.03
C SER A 38 7.12 11.48 4.52
N VAL A 39 8.33 11.89 4.89
CA VAL A 39 9.54 11.12 4.63
C VAL A 39 9.55 9.85 5.47
N ASP A 40 10.14 8.79 4.93
CA ASP A 40 10.08 7.44 5.51
C ASP A 40 10.48 7.34 6.99
N CYS A 41 11.42 8.17 7.47
CA CYS A 41 11.87 8.13 8.86
C CYS A 41 10.91 8.82 9.85
N GLU A 42 10.03 9.68 9.37
CA GLU A 42 9.03 10.40 10.17
C GLU A 42 7.61 9.88 9.93
N ALA A 43 7.45 8.91 9.03
CA ALA A 43 6.16 8.33 8.70
C ALA A 43 5.63 7.46 9.85
N GLU A 44 4.36 7.65 10.20
CA GLU A 44 3.63 6.85 11.17
C GLU A 44 3.09 5.56 10.54
N PHE A 45 2.80 5.59 9.24
CA PHE A 45 2.37 4.44 8.45
C PHE A 45 2.70 4.66 6.96
N PHE A 46 2.39 3.66 6.15
CA PHE A 46 2.67 3.61 4.72
C PHE A 46 1.42 3.32 3.90
N GLY A 47 0.95 4.31 3.15
CA GLY A 47 -0.15 4.13 2.21
C GLY A 47 0.31 3.42 0.95
N VAL A 48 -0.42 2.37 0.55
CA VAL A 48 -0.24 1.66 -0.72
C VAL A 48 -1.28 2.17 -1.72
N TYR A 49 -0.80 2.62 -2.88
CA TYR A 49 -1.66 3.19 -3.92
C TYR A 49 -1.54 2.40 -5.22
N ALA A 50 -2.68 2.05 -5.82
CA ALA A 50 -2.78 1.42 -7.13
C ALA A 50 -3.01 2.48 -8.22
N GLN A 51 -2.25 2.40 -9.32
CA GLN A 51 -2.37 3.35 -10.42
C GLN A 51 -3.31 2.85 -11.53
N THR A 52 -4.29 3.66 -11.89
CA THR A 52 -5.19 3.42 -13.03
C THR A 52 -4.45 3.58 -14.37
N ALA A 53 -5.04 3.08 -15.45
CA ALA A 53 -4.53 3.27 -16.81
C ALA A 53 -4.44 4.75 -17.24
N GLU A 54 -5.14 5.65 -16.55
CA GLU A 54 -5.11 7.10 -16.79
C GLU A 54 -4.06 7.83 -15.93
N GLY A 55 -3.30 7.09 -15.12
CA GLY A 55 -2.26 7.65 -14.24
C GLY A 55 -2.77 8.18 -12.89
N LEU A 56 -4.06 7.99 -12.57
CA LEU A 56 -4.63 8.34 -11.27
C LEU A 56 -4.25 7.30 -10.21
N HIS A 57 -4.11 7.73 -8.96
CA HIS A 57 -3.71 6.87 -7.85
C HIS A 57 -4.86 6.72 -6.86
N MET A 58 -5.25 5.47 -6.60
CA MET A 58 -6.27 5.13 -5.61
C MET A 58 -5.59 4.51 -4.39
N TRP A 59 -6.00 4.94 -3.19
CA TRP A 59 -5.56 4.35 -1.94
C TRP A 59 -6.14 2.93 -1.82
N VAL A 60 -5.29 1.95 -1.57
CA VAL A 60 -5.68 0.54 -1.43
C VAL A 60 -5.72 0.12 0.03
N GLU A 61 -4.64 0.38 0.77
CA GLU A 61 -4.50 -0.07 2.16
C GLU A 61 -3.40 0.75 2.89
N ASP A 62 -3.52 0.87 4.21
CA ASP A 62 -2.45 1.34 5.10
C ASP A 62 -1.60 0.18 5.67
N CYS A 63 -0.31 0.42 5.83
CA CYS A 63 0.63 -0.55 6.40
C CYS A 63 1.47 0.11 7.48
N ASP A 64 1.61 -0.52 8.65
CA ASP A 64 2.39 0.03 9.76
C ASP A 64 3.88 0.21 9.41
N THR A 65 4.40 -0.61 8.49
CA THR A 65 5.82 -0.59 8.10
C THR A 65 6.01 -0.61 6.60
N ARG A 66 7.15 -0.06 6.14
CA ARG A 66 7.51 -0.09 4.72
C ARG A 66 7.67 -1.51 4.20
N ASP A 67 8.18 -2.42 5.01
CA ASP A 67 8.36 -3.82 4.61
C ASP A 67 7.00 -4.49 4.36
N GLN A 68 6.02 -4.25 5.23
CA GLN A 68 4.64 -4.72 5.00
C GLN A 68 4.04 -4.11 3.73
N ALA A 69 4.21 -2.80 3.50
CA ALA A 69 3.74 -2.15 2.28
C ALA A 69 4.39 -2.72 1.02
N ASN A 70 5.70 -3.02 1.08
CA ASN A 70 6.42 -3.66 -0.01
C ASN A 70 5.94 -5.09 -0.27
N ASP A 71 5.70 -5.87 0.79
CA ASP A 71 5.21 -7.24 0.67
C ASP A 71 3.78 -7.27 0.12
N LEU A 72 2.92 -6.32 0.53
CA LEU A 72 1.61 -6.12 -0.07
C LEU A 72 1.74 -5.74 -1.55
N ALA A 73 2.61 -4.79 -1.91
CA ALA A 73 2.81 -4.39 -3.30
C ALA A 73 3.30 -5.55 -4.19
N LYS A 74 4.17 -6.45 -3.67
CA LYS A 74 4.57 -7.68 -4.36
C LYS A 74 3.40 -8.64 -4.51
N TYR A 75 2.62 -8.84 -3.45
CA TYR A 75 1.45 -9.70 -3.46
C TYR A 75 0.44 -9.24 -4.51
N LEU A 76 0.05 -7.95 -4.50
CA LEU A 76 -0.88 -7.38 -5.47
C LEU A 76 -0.38 -7.62 -6.90
N LYS A 77 0.89 -7.32 -7.17
CA LYS A 77 1.48 -7.51 -8.52
C LYS A 77 1.52 -8.96 -8.98
N SER A 78 1.43 -9.93 -8.07
CA SER A 78 1.39 -11.35 -8.41
C SER A 78 -0.01 -11.84 -8.82
N THR A 79 -1.05 -11.03 -8.66
CA THR A 79 -2.44 -11.39 -8.98
C THR A 79 -2.91 -10.92 -10.36
N ILE A 80 -2.03 -10.33 -11.17
CA ILE A 80 -2.32 -9.82 -12.52
C ILE A 80 -1.50 -10.57 -13.58
#